data_AF-A0AAV2QF38-F1
#
_entry.id   AF-A0AAV2QF38-F1
#
_cell.length_a   1.000
_cell.length_b   1.000
_cell.length_c   1.000
_cell.angle_alpha   90.00
_cell.angle_beta   90.00
_cell.angle_gamma   90.00
#
_symmetry.space_group_name_H-M   'P 1'
#
loop_
_entity.id
_entity.type
_entity.pdbx_description
1 polymer ?
#
loop_
_entity_poly.entity_id
_entity_poly.type
_entity_poly.pdbx_seq_one_letter_code
_entity_poly.pdbx_strand_id
1 'polypeptide(L)'
;LGRSRRIVSAKIPIGINGKRIKERDRTLIHNSTARKSERLFNVLPQSVRNITETTTETFKRHLDKWLSSIPDTPKIDGYGANVAAETNSIFHQTRYCIVR
;
A
#
# COMPACT_ATOMS: atom_id res chain seq x y z
N LEU A 1 16.35 -18.67 -5.53
CA LEU A 1 15.17 -18.49 -4.65
C LEU A 1 15.59 -17.80 -3.36
N GLY A 2 15.53 -16.47 -3.33
CA GLY A 2 16.08 -15.66 -2.23
C GLY A 2 15.16 -15.59 -1.01
N ARG A 3 15.78 -15.50 0.18
CA ARG A 3 15.11 -15.32 1.48
C ARG A 3 14.12 -14.16 1.40
N SER A 4 12.87 -14.38 1.84
CA SER A 4 11.81 -13.36 1.82
C SER A 4 12.21 -12.16 2.70
N ARG A 5 12.30 -10.95 2.15
CA ARG A 5 12.56 -9.74 2.94
C ARG A 5 11.30 -9.39 3.74
N ARG A 6 11.21 -9.82 5.00
CA ARG A 6 10.16 -9.41 5.95
C ARG A 6 10.76 -8.48 6.99
N ILE A 7 10.02 -7.45 7.36
CA ILE A 7 10.39 -6.60 8.50
C ILE A 7 9.94 -7.29 9.77
N VAL A 8 10.86 -7.53 10.69
CA VAL A 8 10.57 -8.13 11.99
C VAL A 8 10.29 -7.00 12.97
N SER A 9 9.02 -6.81 13.32
CA SER A 9 8.62 -5.79 14.28
C SER A 9 9.06 -6.19 15.69
N ALA A 10 9.81 -5.31 16.35
CA ALA A 10 10.16 -5.47 17.76
C ALA A 10 8.89 -5.57 18.63
N LYS A 11 8.90 -6.42 19.66
CA LYS A 11 7.79 -6.52 20.62
C LYS A 11 7.57 -5.18 21.31
N ILE A 12 6.30 -4.78 21.50
CA ILE A 12 5.97 -3.58 22.27
C ILE A 12 6.34 -3.86 23.74
N PRO A 13 7.21 -3.05 24.36
CA PRO A 13 7.65 -3.28 25.73
C PRO A 13 6.46 -3.19 26.70
N ILE A 14 6.51 -3.99 27.77
CA ILE A 14 5.51 -4.01 28.83
C ILE A 14 5.77 -2.87 29.84
N GLY A 15 7.03 -2.42 29.93
CA GLY A 15 7.48 -1.35 30.81
C GLY A 15 8.72 -0.66 30.25
N ILE A 16 8.96 0.57 30.71
CA ILE A 16 10.17 1.36 30.44
C ILE A 16 10.68 1.84 31.80
N ASN A 17 11.98 1.68 32.07
CA ASN A 17 12.62 2.10 33.32
C ASN A 17 11.89 1.61 34.59
N GLY A 18 11.49 0.34 34.61
CA GLY A 18 10.79 -0.28 35.74
C GLY A 18 9.31 0.10 35.89
N LYS A 19 8.80 1.05 35.10
CA LYS A 19 7.38 1.45 35.12
C LYS A 19 6.61 0.74 34.01
N ARG A 20 5.49 0.10 34.37
CA ARG A 20 4.56 -0.49 33.38
C ARG A 20 3.97 0.60 32.49
N ILE A 21 3.96 0.34 31.18
CA ILE A 21 3.27 1.20 30.22
C ILE A 21 1.76 0.96 30.38
N LYS A 22 0.97 2.04 30.43
CA LYS A 22 -0.50 1.91 30.49
C LYS A 22 -1.02 1.27 29.19
N GLU A 23 -2.08 0.47 29.28
CA GLU A 23 -2.62 -0.26 28.12
C GLU A 23 -3.05 0.67 26.96
N ARG A 24 -3.58 1.85 27.29
CA ARG A 24 -3.88 2.91 26.31
C ARG A 24 -2.66 3.27 25.46
N ASP A 25 -1.49 3.42 26.09
CA ASP A 25 -0.27 3.86 25.43
C ASP A 25 0.31 2.72 24.56
N ARG A 26 0.16 1.46 25.01
CA ARG A 26 0.48 0.27 24.19
C ARG A 26 -0.41 0.17 22.95
N THR A 27 -1.69 0.46 23.09
CA THR A 27 -2.65 0.48 21.99
C THR A 27 -2.32 1.57 20.97
N LEU A 28 -1.91 2.76 21.43
CA LEU A 28 -1.44 3.84 20.57
C LEU A 28 -0.16 3.45 19.83
N ILE A 29 0.81 2.84 20.50
CA ILE A 29 2.03 2.34 19.87
C ILE A 29 1.71 1.28 18.82
N HIS A 30 0.82 0.33 19.13
CA HIS A 30 0.39 -0.71 18.19
C HIS A 30 -0.25 -0.14 16.93
N ASN A 31 -1.03 0.94 17.07
CA ASN A 31 -1.71 1.60 15.97
C ASN A 31 -0.91 2.75 15.33
N SER A 32 0.32 2.99 15.79
CA SER A 32 1.21 4.01 15.23
C SER A 32 1.59 3.71 13.79
N THR A 33 1.90 4.76 13.04
CA THR A 33 2.28 4.68 11.63
C THR A 33 3.47 3.76 11.42
N ALA A 34 4.46 3.79 12.32
CA ALA A 34 5.63 2.90 12.26
C ALA A 34 5.21 1.42 12.30
N ARG A 35 4.32 1.03 13.22
CA ARG A 35 3.88 -0.39 13.31
C ARG A 35 2.99 -0.79 12.13
N LYS A 36 2.14 0.12 11.67
CA LYS A 36 1.28 -0.12 10.52
C LYS A 36 2.08 -0.27 9.23
N SER A 37 3.14 0.52 9.02
CA SER A 37 3.96 0.43 7.81
C SER A 37 4.74 -0.88 7.73
N GLU A 38 5.29 -1.37 8.85
CA GLU A 38 5.96 -2.68 8.92
C GLU A 38 5.01 -3.82 8.53
N ARG A 39 3.79 -3.80 9.08
CA ARG A 39 2.75 -4.80 8.77
C ARG A 39 2.30 -4.71 7.32
N LEU A 40 2.09 -3.49 6.82
CA LEU A 40 1.70 -3.25 5.42
C LEU A 40 2.76 -3.80 4.47
N PHE A 41 4.03 -3.51 4.73
CA PHE A 41 5.13 -4.04 3.93
C PHE A 41 5.07 -5.58 3.89
N ASN A 42 4.93 -6.23 5.05
CA ASN A 42 4.90 -7.70 5.14
C ASN A 42 3.71 -8.37 4.42
N VAL A 43 2.60 -7.65 4.23
CA VAL A 43 1.43 -8.13 3.46
C VAL A 43 1.71 -8.14 1.95
N LEU A 44 2.65 -7.31 1.48
CA LEU A 44 2.96 -7.26 0.05
C LEU A 44 3.51 -8.60 -0.46
N PRO A 45 3.20 -8.97 -1.73
CA PRO A 45 3.75 -10.15 -2.37
C PRO A 45 5.27 -10.18 -2.33
N GLN A 46 5.86 -11.38 -2.22
CA GLN A 46 7.32 -11.54 -2.16
C GLN A 46 8.01 -10.96 -3.40
N SER A 47 7.41 -11.10 -4.58
CA SER A 47 7.92 -10.53 -5.84
C SER A 47 8.15 -9.03 -5.72
N VAL A 48 7.19 -8.29 -5.14
CA VAL A 48 7.28 -6.85 -4.92
C VAL A 48 8.27 -6.52 -3.79
N ARG A 49 8.20 -7.25 -2.66
CA ARG A 49 9.11 -7.02 -1.54
C ARG A 49 10.57 -7.28 -1.85
N ASN A 50 10.87 -8.12 -2.84
CA ASN A 50 12.24 -8.47 -3.21
C ASN A 50 12.81 -7.62 -4.34
N ILE A 51 12.08 -6.62 -4.85
CA ILE A 51 12.61 -5.66 -5.83
C ILE A 51 13.75 -4.87 -5.17
N THR A 52 14.98 -5.20 -5.52
CA THR A 52 16.20 -4.46 -5.16
C THR A 52 16.60 -3.55 -6.31
N GLU A 53 17.45 -2.56 -6.06
CA GLU A 53 18.04 -1.72 -7.11
C GLU A 53 17.05 -0.82 -7.88
N THR A 54 15.88 -0.54 -7.29
CA THR A 54 14.98 0.50 -7.79
C THR A 54 15.02 1.70 -6.85
N THR A 55 15.18 2.89 -7.40
CA THR A 55 15.05 4.14 -6.64
C THR A 55 13.57 4.46 -6.43
N THR A 56 13.25 5.19 -5.36
CA THR A 56 11.89 5.69 -5.11
C THR A 56 11.36 6.48 -6.32
N GLU A 57 12.21 7.23 -7.00
CA GLU A 57 11.86 7.96 -8.23
C GLU A 57 11.49 7.04 -9.38
N THR A 58 12.23 5.94 -9.58
CA THR A 58 11.92 4.96 -10.62
C THR A 58 10.58 4.29 -10.34
N PHE A 59 10.32 3.93 -9.07
CA PHE A 59 9.03 3.38 -8.67
C PHE A 59 7.89 4.37 -8.90
N LYS A 60 8.05 5.64 -8.48
CA LYS A 60 7.07 6.70 -8.70
C LYS A 60 6.78 6.87 -10.19
N ARG A 61 7.80 6.98 -11.03
CA ARG A 61 7.64 7.12 -12.49
C ARG A 61 6.88 5.95 -13.11
N HIS A 62 7.15 4.71 -12.69
CA HIS A 62 6.40 3.55 -13.16
C HIS A 62 4.96 3.56 -12.65
N LEU A 63 4.73 3.97 -11.41
CA LEU A 63 3.40 4.12 -10.84
C LEU A 63 2.61 5.22 -11.57
N ASP A 64 3.20 6.39 -11.81
CA ASP A 64 2.59 7.50 -12.56
C ASP A 64 2.23 7.06 -13.98
N LYS A 65 3.14 6.37 -14.67
CA LYS A 65 2.87 5.81 -16.02
C LYS A 65 1.73 4.79 -16.00
N TRP A 66 1.65 3.97 -14.94
CA TRP A 66 0.55 3.03 -14.78
C TRP A 66 -0.77 3.75 -14.46
N LEU A 67 -0.77 4.71 -13.54
CA LEU A 67 -1.94 5.52 -13.18
C LEU A 67 -2.45 6.34 -14.37
N SER A 68 -1.57 6.86 -15.23
CA SER A 68 -1.97 7.58 -16.44
C SER A 68 -2.71 6.70 -17.46
N SER A 69 -2.59 5.38 -17.36
CA SER A 69 -3.35 4.43 -18.19
C SER A 69 -4.76 4.17 -17.66
N ILE A 70 -5.07 4.65 -16.46
CA ILE A 70 -6.36 4.48 -15.79
C ILE A 70 -7.20 5.73 -16.03
N PRO A 71 -8.42 5.59 -16.59
CA PRO A 71 -9.30 6.73 -16.85
C PRO A 71 -9.88 7.27 -15.53
N ASP A 72 -9.52 8.50 -15.15
CA ASP A 72 -9.98 9.15 -13.91
C ASP A 72 -11.40 9.78 -14.05
N THR A 73 -11.96 9.82 -15.25
CA THR A 73 -13.23 10.49 -15.53
C THR A 73 -14.42 9.72 -14.94
N PRO A 74 -15.22 10.34 -14.06
CA PRO A 74 -16.45 9.72 -13.56
C PRO A 74 -17.49 9.63 -14.69
N LYS A 75 -18.43 8.67 -14.56
CA LYS A 75 -19.61 8.59 -15.43
C LYS A 75 -20.46 9.84 -15.24
N ILE A 76 -20.41 10.77 -16.17
CA ILE A 76 -21.32 11.92 -16.23
C ILE A 76 -22.42 11.57 -17.22
N ASP A 77 -23.67 11.60 -16.74
CA ASP A 77 -24.87 11.34 -17.53
C ASP A 77 -24.94 12.35 -18.69
N GLY A 78 -24.70 11.87 -19.91
CA GLY A 78 -24.71 12.67 -21.14
C GLY A 78 -23.36 12.89 -21.85
N TYR A 79 -22.20 12.61 -21.24
CA TYR A 79 -20.88 12.81 -21.89
C TYR A 79 -19.94 11.59 -21.88
N GLY A 80 -20.39 10.45 -21.33
CA GLY A 80 -19.52 9.29 -21.12
C GLY A 80 -20.22 7.95 -21.38
N ALA A 81 -20.65 7.70 -22.61
CA ALA A 81 -21.27 6.44 -23.00
C ALA A 81 -20.33 5.21 -23.00
N ASN A 82 -19.05 5.34 -22.62
CA ASN A 82 -18.06 4.26 -22.81
C ASN A 82 -17.07 4.04 -21.65
N VAL A 83 -17.46 4.25 -20.39
CA VAL A 83 -16.64 3.77 -19.25
C VAL A 83 -17.31 2.52 -18.67
N ALA A 84 -16.70 1.36 -18.90
CA ALA A 84 -17.29 0.06 -18.53
C ALA A 84 -17.27 -0.21 -17.01
N ALA A 85 -16.51 0.55 -16.22
CA ALA A 85 -16.38 0.37 -14.77
C ALA A 85 -17.59 0.87 -13.96
N GLU A 86 -17.94 0.17 -12.89
CA GLU A 86 -19.09 0.49 -12.02
C GLU A 86 -18.91 1.78 -11.21
N THR A 87 -17.67 2.11 -10.80
CA THR A 87 -17.35 3.28 -9.96
C THR A 87 -15.99 3.88 -10.33
N ASN A 88 -15.68 5.09 -9.86
CA ASN A 88 -14.35 5.73 -10.00
C ASN A 88 -13.26 5.14 -9.06
N SER A 89 -13.41 3.88 -8.64
CA SER A 89 -12.39 3.17 -7.86
C SER A 89 -11.38 2.53 -8.81
N ILE A 90 -10.08 2.70 -8.53
CA ILE A 90 -8.97 2.06 -9.26
C ILE A 90 -9.19 0.55 -9.40
N PHE A 91 -9.75 -0.10 -8.37
CA PHE A 91 -10.02 -1.54 -8.43
C PHE A 91 -11.05 -1.91 -9.51
N HIS A 92 -12.06 -1.06 -9.72
CA HIS A 92 -13.07 -1.28 -10.75
C HIS A 92 -12.57 -0.85 -12.14
N GLN A 93 -11.76 0.20 -12.23
CA GLN A 93 -11.23 0.70 -13.50
C GLN A 93 -10.13 -0.18 -14.09
N THR A 94 -9.25 -0.74 -13.25
CA THR A 94 -8.13 -1.59 -13.70
C THR A 94 -8.57 -2.83 -14.47
N ARG A 95 -9.81 -3.33 -14.25
CA ARG A 95 -10.39 -4.45 -15.01
C ARG A 95 -10.69 -4.11 -16.48
N TYR A 96 -10.83 -2.84 -16.80
CA TYR A 96 -11.17 -2.34 -18.14
C TYR A 96 -10.00 -1.62 -18.82
N CYS A 97 -8.89 -1.42 -18.10
CA CYS A 97 -7.63 -1.00 -18.69
C CYS A 97 -6.95 -2.20 -19.35
N ILE A 98 -6.95 -2.23 -20.69
CA ILE A 98 -6.12 -3.15 -21.44
C ILE A 98 -4.66 -2.71 -21.23
N VAL A 99 -3.92 -3.45 -20.42
CA VAL A 99 -2.46 -3.31 -20.36
C VAL A 99 -1.92 -3.75 -21.71
N ARG A 100 -1.65 -2.80 -22.61
CA ARG A 100 -0.92 -3.03 -23.87
C ARG A 100 0.58 -3.02 -23.63
#